data_AF-A0A8T3ZH92-F1
#
_entry.id   AF-A0A8T3ZH92-F1
#
_cell.length_a   1.000
_cell.length_b   1.000
_cell.length_c   1.000
_cell.angle_alpha   90.00
_cell.angle_beta   90.00
_cell.angle_gamma   90.00
#
_symmetry.space_group_name_H-M   'P 1'
#
loop_
_entity.id
_entity.type
_entity.pdbx_description
1 polymer ?
#
loop_
_entity_poly.entity_id
_entity_poly.type
_entity_poly.pdbx_seq_one_letter_code
_entity_poly.pdbx_strand_id
1 'polypeptide(L)'
;MNKKILLLISILSFLLLLGGCPIPINVAICGNEICESGESTVCPSDCAGTPTAQTPPPTIQSCTDLSGYTCESSEMCAGYWFDSGYTCCSQSCEQDITEINFKEGWNYVSFPEVQLDDAVEDIFSSDFRAAIDSIYTYDDGTWKVWHSDTSIPGDLDNIEGGRAYIFVMNNDYTLKLSDVEDTLQTLMETETSLREPTTIKVKEGWNLIGTAANSEHPHEEYLWSIAGDYESMWMFTTTQGGLEKIDLTHDYNLVPTRAYWIYLTADGEITS
;
A
#
# COMPACT_ATOMS: atom_id res chain seq x y z
N MET A 1 -19.66 6.25 -30.64
CA MET A 1 -20.42 6.19 -29.37
C MET A 1 -21.92 6.03 -29.66
N ASN A 2 -22.54 4.98 -29.14
CA ASN A 2 -23.90 4.57 -29.49
C ASN A 2 -24.93 5.30 -28.60
N LYS A 3 -25.77 6.17 -29.19
CA LYS A 3 -26.73 7.04 -28.48
C LYS A 3 -27.77 6.29 -27.63
N LYS A 4 -27.89 4.96 -27.78
CA LYS A 4 -28.79 4.14 -26.97
C LYS A 4 -28.27 3.82 -25.57
N ILE A 5 -26.96 3.94 -25.32
CA ILE A 5 -26.37 3.66 -24.00
C ILE A 5 -26.56 4.83 -23.02
N LEU A 6 -26.63 6.07 -23.50
CA LEU A 6 -26.86 7.24 -22.63
C LEU A 6 -28.28 7.34 -22.06
N LEU A 7 -29.29 6.75 -22.71
CA LEU A 7 -30.68 6.86 -22.23
C LEU A 7 -31.00 5.91 -21.06
N LEU A 8 -30.26 4.81 -20.93
CA LEU A 8 -30.46 3.81 -19.87
C LEU A 8 -29.82 4.25 -18.54
N ILE A 9 -28.74 5.02 -18.58
CA ILE A 9 -28.08 5.53 -17.37
C ILE A 9 -28.93 6.64 -16.71
N SER A 10 -29.64 7.46 -17.50
CA SER A 10 -30.47 8.55 -16.97
C SER A 10 -31.75 8.11 -16.25
N ILE A 11 -32.26 6.90 -16.53
CA ILE A 11 -33.50 6.40 -15.89
C ILE A 11 -33.17 5.69 -14.56
N LEU A 12 -31.97 5.12 -14.44
CA LEU A 12 -31.54 4.43 -13.20
C LEU A 12 -31.20 5.43 -12.08
N SER A 13 -30.74 6.64 -12.42
CA SER A 13 -30.46 7.70 -11.43
C SER A 13 -31.70 8.38 -10.86
N PHE A 14 -32.88 8.21 -11.47
CA PHE A 14 -34.11 8.87 -11.00
C PHE A 14 -34.92 8.03 -10.00
N LEU A 15 -34.62 6.74 -9.84
CA LEU A 15 -35.32 5.86 -8.89
C LEU A 15 -34.67 5.77 -7.50
N LEU A 16 -33.45 6.28 -7.31
CA LEU A 16 -32.71 6.21 -6.05
C LEU A 16 -32.91 7.43 -5.12
N LEU A 17 -33.72 8.42 -5.51
CA LEU A 17 -33.92 9.68 -4.78
C LEU A 17 -35.22 9.77 -3.96
N LEU A 18 -36.01 8.69 -3.86
CA LEU A 18 -37.27 8.69 -3.09
C LEU A 18 -37.34 7.46 -2.18
N GLY A 19 -36.69 7.52 -1.02
CA GLY A 19 -36.75 6.43 -0.04
C GLY A 19 -36.00 6.67 1.25
N GLY A 20 -36.12 7.87 1.85
CA GLY A 20 -35.60 8.15 3.17
C GLY A 20 -36.49 7.55 4.28
N CYS A 21 -35.95 6.58 5.03
CA CYS A 21 -36.31 6.35 6.41
C CYS A 21 -35.14 5.63 7.13
N PRO A 22 -34.31 6.34 7.92
CA PRO A 22 -33.30 5.67 8.73
C PRO A 22 -34.00 5.01 9.91
N ILE A 23 -34.09 3.68 9.88
CA ILE A 23 -34.46 2.90 11.07
C ILE A 23 -33.14 2.51 11.73
N PRO A 24 -32.89 2.87 13.00
CA PRO A 24 -31.79 2.30 13.75
C PRO A 24 -32.13 0.83 14.03
N ILE A 25 -31.49 -0.09 13.31
CA ILE A 25 -31.67 -1.52 13.54
C ILE A 25 -30.52 -2.02 14.43
N ASN A 26 -30.74 -1.99 15.74
CA ASN A 26 -30.02 -2.89 16.64
C ASN A 26 -30.74 -4.24 16.56
N VAL A 27 -30.34 -5.10 15.63
CA VAL A 27 -30.78 -6.51 15.64
C VAL A 27 -29.85 -7.25 16.60
N ALA A 28 -30.34 -7.54 17.81
CA ALA A 28 -29.71 -8.57 18.63
C ALA A 28 -29.94 -9.93 17.94
N ILE A 29 -28.89 -10.69 17.69
CA ILE A 29 -28.97 -11.99 17.02
C ILE A 29 -28.96 -13.05 18.11
N CYS A 30 -30.14 -13.44 18.60
CA CYS A 30 -30.24 -14.49 19.60
C CYS A 30 -29.89 -15.88 19.00
N GLY A 31 -29.24 -16.74 19.79
CA GLY A 31 -29.02 -18.15 19.50
C GLY A 31 -27.59 -18.53 19.08
N ASN A 32 -26.60 -17.66 19.31
CA ASN A 32 -25.18 -17.94 19.07
C ASN A 32 -24.42 -18.39 20.33
N GLU A 33 -25.09 -18.48 21.49
CA GLU A 33 -24.49 -18.82 22.80
C GLU A 33 -23.39 -17.84 23.28
N ILE A 34 -23.33 -16.62 22.73
CA ILE A 34 -22.40 -15.56 23.15
C ILE A 34 -23.24 -14.43 23.75
N CYS A 35 -22.89 -13.96 24.95
CA CYS A 35 -23.60 -12.87 25.60
C CYS A 35 -22.94 -11.53 25.27
N GLU A 36 -23.47 -10.79 24.29
CA GLU A 36 -22.95 -9.47 23.93
C GLU A 36 -23.53 -8.35 24.82
N SER A 37 -22.86 -7.20 24.85
CA SER A 37 -23.28 -6.05 25.64
C SER A 37 -24.67 -5.54 25.21
N GLY A 38 -25.65 -5.67 26.10
CA GLY A 38 -27.05 -5.26 25.88
C GLY A 38 -28.01 -6.40 25.52
N GLU A 39 -27.51 -7.61 25.27
CA GLU A 39 -28.34 -8.76 24.93
C GLU A 39 -28.99 -9.43 26.15
N SER A 40 -28.54 -9.13 27.37
CA SER A 40 -29.06 -9.75 28.60
C SER A 40 -30.57 -9.58 28.80
N THR A 41 -31.16 -8.55 28.20
CA THR A 41 -32.61 -8.28 28.24
C THR A 41 -33.38 -8.82 27.03
N VAL A 42 -32.71 -9.04 25.89
CA VAL A 42 -33.36 -9.40 24.62
C VAL A 42 -33.19 -10.89 24.32
N CYS A 43 -32.03 -11.48 24.65
CA CYS A 43 -31.65 -12.86 24.40
C CYS A 43 -31.16 -13.55 25.69
N PRO A 44 -32.01 -13.72 26.72
CA PRO A 44 -31.58 -14.26 28.01
C PRO A 44 -31.06 -15.71 27.94
N SER A 45 -31.34 -16.45 26.87
CA SER A 45 -30.81 -17.80 26.64
C SER A 45 -29.31 -17.82 26.35
N ASP A 46 -28.78 -16.83 25.62
CA ASP A 46 -27.35 -16.75 25.29
C ASP A 46 -26.52 -16.26 26.49
N CYS A 47 -27.16 -15.56 27.44
CA CYS A 47 -26.56 -15.07 28.68
C CYS A 47 -26.81 -15.97 29.91
N ALA A 48 -27.49 -17.11 29.76
CA ALA A 48 -27.82 -18.01 30.88
C ALA A 48 -26.70 -19.01 31.24
N GLY A 49 -25.54 -18.93 30.59
CA GLY A 49 -24.39 -19.78 30.85
C GLY A 49 -23.78 -19.53 32.24
N THR A 50 -23.70 -20.58 33.07
CA THR A 50 -22.91 -20.61 34.29
C THR A 50 -21.46 -20.16 34.02
N PRO A 51 -20.82 -19.36 34.90
CA PRO A 51 -19.48 -18.84 34.69
C PRO A 51 -18.51 -20.02 34.50
N THR A 52 -18.05 -20.21 33.27
CA THR A 52 -16.98 -21.15 32.96
C THR A 52 -15.70 -20.64 33.62
N ALA A 53 -14.98 -21.58 34.24
CA ALA A 53 -13.77 -21.33 35.00
C ALA A 53 -12.79 -20.45 34.20
N GLN A 54 -12.17 -19.48 34.89
CA GLN A 54 -11.10 -18.65 34.36
C GLN A 54 -10.09 -19.50 33.59
N THR A 55 -10.01 -19.27 32.29
CA THR A 55 -8.95 -19.80 31.43
C THR A 55 -7.62 -19.36 32.04
N PRO A 56 -6.66 -20.28 32.28
CA PRO A 56 -5.33 -19.88 32.73
C PRO A 56 -4.74 -18.86 31.75
N PRO A 57 -3.92 -17.90 32.23
CA PRO A 57 -3.29 -16.92 31.36
C PRO A 57 -2.55 -17.65 30.22
N PRO A 58 -2.65 -17.17 28.98
CA PRO A 58 -2.03 -17.83 27.84
C PRO A 58 -0.54 -18.02 28.11
N THR A 59 -0.08 -19.27 27.97
CA THR A 59 1.33 -19.60 28.02
C THR A 59 2.03 -18.80 26.93
N ILE A 60 2.93 -17.89 27.31
CA ILE A 60 3.75 -17.13 26.37
C ILE A 60 4.57 -18.13 25.57
N GLN A 61 4.19 -18.35 24.31
CA GLN A 61 4.88 -19.25 23.41
C GLN A 61 6.02 -18.45 22.79
N SER A 62 7.26 -18.80 23.12
CA SER A 62 8.44 -18.18 22.53
C SER A 62 8.51 -18.54 21.04
N CYS A 63 8.32 -17.55 20.17
CA CYS A 63 8.51 -17.69 18.72
C CYS A 63 10.03 -17.74 18.45
N THR A 64 10.52 -18.90 18.00
CA THR A 64 11.91 -19.12 17.55
C THR A 64 11.91 -19.06 16.03
N ASP A 65 12.77 -18.24 15.43
CA ASP A 65 12.92 -18.26 13.97
C ASP A 65 13.64 -19.53 13.47
N LEU A 66 13.74 -19.69 12.15
CA LEU A 66 14.42 -20.83 11.51
C LEU A 66 15.94 -20.85 11.76
N SER A 67 16.51 -19.77 12.27
CA SER A 67 17.93 -19.66 12.64
C SER A 67 18.20 -19.90 14.12
N GLY A 68 17.15 -20.14 14.92
CA GLY A 68 17.24 -20.40 16.35
C GLY A 68 17.43 -19.14 17.21
N TYR A 69 17.22 -17.94 16.65
CA TYR A 69 17.25 -16.70 17.42
C TYR A 69 15.93 -16.51 18.17
N THR A 70 16.05 -16.33 19.48
CA THR A 70 14.96 -15.94 20.38
C THR A 70 15.00 -14.43 20.58
N CYS A 71 13.98 -13.71 20.11
CA CYS A 71 13.83 -12.29 20.41
C CYS A 71 13.35 -12.14 21.86
N GLU A 72 14.26 -11.74 22.77
CA GLU A 72 13.95 -11.57 24.20
C GLU A 72 13.57 -10.11 24.59
N SER A 73 13.44 -9.18 23.63
CA SER A 73 13.08 -7.80 23.97
C SER A 73 11.57 -7.64 24.13
N SER A 74 11.16 -7.33 25.37
CA SER A 74 9.79 -6.91 25.75
C SER A 74 9.54 -5.41 25.50
N GLU A 75 10.39 -4.75 24.73
CA GLU A 75 10.28 -3.32 24.45
C GLU A 75 9.37 -3.08 23.23
N MET A 76 8.12 -2.76 23.55
CA MET A 76 7.21 -1.90 22.80
C MET A 76 6.97 -2.24 21.32
N CYS A 77 6.02 -3.14 21.06
CA CYS A 77 5.19 -3.01 19.87
C CYS A 77 4.44 -1.67 19.94
N ALA A 78 4.60 -0.83 18.93
CA ALA A 78 4.01 0.49 18.86
C ALA A 78 2.48 0.43 19.04
N GLY A 79 1.96 1.15 20.03
CA GLY A 79 0.69 1.90 19.93
C GLY A 79 -0.67 1.18 19.97
N TYR A 80 -0.79 -0.14 19.87
CA TYR A 80 -2.11 -0.76 19.79
C TYR A 80 -2.65 -1.25 21.14
N TRP A 81 -3.82 -0.72 21.55
CA TRP A 81 -4.67 -1.30 22.59
C TRP A 81 -5.43 -2.48 21.98
N PHE A 82 -4.99 -3.72 22.26
CA PHE A 82 -5.69 -4.92 21.80
C PHE A 82 -6.61 -5.50 22.88
N ASP A 83 -7.81 -5.89 22.45
CA ASP A 83 -8.69 -6.82 23.15
C ASP A 83 -7.95 -8.15 23.42
N SER A 84 -8.28 -8.78 24.55
CA SER A 84 -7.50 -9.81 25.25
C SER A 84 -7.44 -11.21 24.59
N GLY A 85 -7.26 -11.31 23.27
CA GLY A 85 -7.33 -12.58 22.54
C GLY A 85 -6.27 -12.83 21.45
N TYR A 86 -5.46 -11.84 21.07
CA TYR A 86 -4.51 -12.00 19.97
C TYR A 86 -3.05 -12.08 20.46
N THR A 87 -2.44 -13.26 20.26
CA THR A 87 -1.00 -13.46 20.47
C THR A 87 -0.24 -12.85 19.30
N CYS A 88 0.39 -11.71 19.55
CA CYS A 88 1.24 -11.02 18.59
C CYS A 88 2.54 -11.83 18.38
N CYS A 89 2.63 -12.59 17.28
CA CYS A 89 3.91 -12.91 16.64
C CYS A 89 3.98 -12.20 15.28
N SER A 90 3.78 -10.88 15.25
CA SER A 90 4.27 -10.09 14.11
C SER A 90 5.78 -9.90 14.28
N GLN A 91 6.54 -10.99 14.13
CA GLN A 91 7.90 -10.86 13.63
C GLN A 91 7.74 -10.40 12.17
N SER A 92 7.61 -9.09 11.96
CA SER A 92 7.99 -8.52 10.67
C SER A 92 9.50 -8.73 10.60
N CYS A 93 9.91 -9.84 9.99
CA CYS A 93 11.28 -9.95 9.52
C CYS A 93 11.44 -8.75 8.57
N GLU A 94 12.14 -7.70 9.01
CA GLU A 94 12.68 -6.69 8.12
C GLU A 94 13.61 -7.44 7.16
N GLN A 95 13.03 -7.98 6.10
CA GLN A 95 13.81 -8.53 5.01
C GLN A 95 14.21 -7.33 4.19
N ASP A 96 15.48 -6.98 4.29
CA ASP A 96 16.11 -6.06 3.35
C ASP A 96 15.77 -6.54 1.95
N ILE A 97 15.07 -5.69 1.20
CA ILE A 97 14.82 -5.95 -0.20
C ILE A 97 16.18 -5.79 -0.88
N THR A 98 16.68 -6.87 -1.48
CA THR A 98 17.99 -6.88 -2.14
C THR A 98 17.87 -6.94 -3.66
N GLU A 99 16.70 -7.28 -4.19
CA GLU A 99 16.42 -7.35 -5.61
C GLU A 99 14.96 -7.10 -5.96
N ILE A 100 14.73 -6.59 -7.18
CA ILE A 100 13.42 -6.43 -7.81
C ILE A 100 13.40 -7.30 -9.06
N ASN A 101 12.41 -8.19 -9.13
CA ASN A 101 12.25 -9.13 -10.24
C ASN A 101 11.24 -8.59 -11.26
N PHE A 102 11.73 -8.19 -12.43
CA PHE A 102 10.95 -7.72 -13.56
C PHE A 102 10.60 -8.86 -14.51
N LYS A 103 9.38 -8.82 -15.05
CA LYS A 103 8.91 -9.70 -16.12
C LYS A 103 8.81 -8.96 -17.44
N GLU A 104 8.94 -9.67 -18.56
CA GLU A 104 8.61 -9.10 -19.87
C GLU A 104 7.20 -8.48 -19.84
N GLY A 105 7.07 -7.26 -20.38
CA GLY A 105 5.84 -6.48 -20.33
C GLY A 105 5.80 -5.49 -19.16
N TRP A 106 4.60 -5.32 -18.58
CA TRP A 106 4.29 -4.21 -17.67
C TRP A 106 4.59 -4.57 -16.21
N ASN A 107 5.44 -3.79 -15.56
CA ASN A 107 5.83 -3.97 -14.16
C ASN A 107 5.58 -2.69 -13.37
N TYR A 108 4.87 -2.80 -12.26
CA TYR A 108 4.44 -1.70 -11.41
C TYR A 108 5.31 -1.68 -10.17
N VAL A 109 6.22 -0.70 -10.09
CA VAL A 109 7.31 -0.68 -9.11
C VAL A 109 7.38 0.69 -8.43
N SER A 110 7.72 0.69 -7.15
CA SER A 110 8.12 1.89 -6.40
C SER A 110 9.59 1.78 -6.02
N PHE A 111 10.28 2.90 -5.82
CA PHE A 111 11.60 2.88 -5.20
C PHE A 111 11.48 3.36 -3.74
N PRO A 112 11.93 2.57 -2.76
CA PRO A 112 11.72 2.84 -1.34
C PRO A 112 12.53 4.01 -0.77
N GLU A 113 13.36 4.66 -1.56
CA GLU A 113 14.35 5.61 -1.05
C GLU A 113 13.91 7.07 -1.18
N VAL A 114 13.82 7.74 -0.04
CA VAL A 114 13.36 9.13 0.18
C VAL A 114 14.12 10.19 -0.64
N GLN A 115 15.31 9.88 -1.18
CA GLN A 115 16.22 10.86 -1.82
C GLN A 115 16.69 10.50 -3.22
N LEU A 116 16.09 9.50 -3.86
CA LEU A 116 16.29 9.32 -5.29
C LEU A 116 15.68 10.55 -5.98
N ASP A 117 16.46 11.30 -6.76
CA ASP A 117 16.03 12.35 -7.71
C ASP A 117 17.13 12.50 -8.76
N ASP A 118 17.46 11.38 -9.40
CA ASP A 118 18.56 11.30 -10.35
C ASP A 118 18.05 10.93 -11.73
N ALA A 119 18.83 11.29 -12.75
CA ALA A 119 18.51 10.95 -14.12
C ALA A 119 18.41 9.43 -14.30
N VAL A 120 17.46 8.97 -15.12
CA VAL A 120 17.26 7.55 -15.43
C VAL A 120 18.56 6.87 -15.84
N GLU A 121 19.40 7.58 -16.60
CA GLU A 121 20.68 7.11 -17.12
C GLU A 121 21.77 6.92 -16.05
N ASP A 122 21.67 7.64 -14.94
CA ASP A 122 22.63 7.63 -13.84
C ASP A 122 22.27 6.55 -12.80
N ILE A 123 20.97 6.30 -12.61
CA ILE A 123 20.46 5.28 -11.69
C ILE A 123 20.65 3.89 -12.27
N PHE A 124 20.40 3.72 -13.58
CA PHE A 124 20.31 2.40 -14.19
C PHE A 124 21.50 2.08 -15.08
N SER A 125 22.11 0.92 -14.81
CA SER A 125 23.19 0.36 -15.63
C SER A 125 22.76 0.22 -17.10
N SER A 126 23.73 0.24 -18.02
CA SER A 126 23.46 0.06 -19.45
C SER A 126 22.75 -1.26 -19.76
N ASP A 127 23.07 -2.30 -18.99
CA ASP A 127 22.48 -3.64 -19.18
C ASP A 127 21.01 -3.65 -18.77
N PHE A 128 20.65 -2.98 -17.66
CA PHE A 128 19.25 -2.83 -17.28
C PHE A 128 18.48 -1.95 -18.26
N ARG A 129 19.05 -0.82 -18.69
CA ARG A 129 18.42 0.06 -19.69
C ARG A 129 18.20 -0.62 -21.04
N ALA A 130 19.06 -1.55 -21.44
CA ALA A 130 18.85 -2.35 -22.65
C ALA A 130 17.65 -3.31 -22.54
N ALA A 131 17.25 -3.69 -21.32
CA ALA A 131 16.07 -4.53 -21.07
C ALA A 131 14.76 -3.72 -20.97
N ILE A 132 14.83 -2.39 -20.89
CA ILE A 132 13.67 -1.50 -20.77
C ILE A 132 13.33 -0.90 -22.14
N ASP A 133 12.04 -0.89 -22.49
CA ASP A 133 11.49 -0.07 -23.58
C ASP A 133 10.99 1.26 -23.03
N SER A 134 10.02 1.16 -22.12
CA SER A 134 9.22 2.17 -21.44
C SER A 134 9.55 2.46 -19.98
N ILE A 135 9.61 3.71 -19.49
CA ILE A 135 9.27 3.99 -18.08
C ILE A 135 8.19 5.06 -18.03
N TYR A 136 7.08 4.79 -17.34
CA TYR A 136 6.00 5.76 -17.14
C TYR A 136 5.85 6.10 -15.67
N THR A 137 5.48 7.34 -15.39
CA THR A 137 4.97 7.74 -14.07
C THR A 137 3.81 8.71 -14.25
N TYR A 138 2.98 8.85 -13.22
CA TYR A 138 1.89 9.81 -13.20
C TYR A 138 2.19 10.89 -12.16
N ASP A 139 2.47 12.10 -12.64
CA ASP A 139 2.91 13.22 -11.83
C ASP A 139 2.08 14.47 -12.15
N ASP A 140 1.62 15.14 -11.10
CA ASP A 140 0.83 16.38 -11.17
C ASP A 140 -0.36 16.30 -12.14
N GLY A 141 -1.04 15.15 -12.18
CA GLY A 141 -2.19 14.91 -13.07
C GLY A 141 -1.83 14.62 -14.53
N THR A 142 -0.54 14.40 -14.83
CA THR A 142 -0.05 14.15 -16.18
C THR A 142 0.82 12.90 -16.25
N TRP A 143 0.79 12.20 -17.37
CA TRP A 143 1.71 11.09 -17.64
C TRP A 143 3.04 11.65 -18.09
N LYS A 144 4.12 11.20 -17.47
CA LYS A 144 5.48 11.39 -17.94
C LYS A 144 6.06 10.07 -18.43
N VAL A 145 6.94 10.13 -19.43
CA VAL A 145 7.53 8.95 -20.06
C VAL A 145 9.01 9.12 -20.39
N TRP A 146 9.78 8.06 -20.12
CA TRP A 146 11.14 7.86 -20.60
C TRP A 146 11.15 6.73 -21.62
N HIS A 147 11.95 6.86 -22.67
CA HIS A 147 12.10 5.87 -23.73
C HIS A 147 13.57 5.49 -23.90
N SER A 148 13.85 4.20 -24.06
CA SER A 148 15.20 3.74 -24.39
C SER A 148 15.63 4.14 -25.82
N ASP A 149 14.67 4.24 -26.75
CA ASP A 149 14.88 4.85 -28.06
C ASP A 149 14.79 6.38 -27.97
N THR A 150 15.96 7.02 -27.85
CA THR A 150 16.09 8.49 -27.81
C THR A 150 15.54 9.25 -29.02
N SER A 151 15.16 8.56 -30.11
CA SER A 151 14.45 9.20 -31.23
C SER A 151 12.97 9.46 -30.95
N ILE A 152 12.41 8.81 -29.92
CA ILE A 152 11.05 9.00 -29.43
C ILE A 152 11.09 10.05 -28.31
N PRO A 153 10.32 11.16 -28.40
CA PRO A 153 10.29 12.16 -27.35
C PRO A 153 9.78 11.59 -26.02
N GLY A 154 10.49 11.91 -24.93
CA GLY A 154 10.07 11.66 -23.55
C GLY A 154 10.22 12.93 -22.70
N ASP A 155 9.61 12.91 -21.52
CA ASP A 155 9.57 14.02 -20.55
C ASP A 155 9.73 13.55 -19.09
N LEU A 156 10.07 12.27 -18.89
CA LEU A 156 10.55 11.75 -17.61
C LEU A 156 12.08 11.74 -17.61
N ASP A 157 12.67 12.75 -16.98
CA ASP A 157 14.13 12.88 -16.89
C ASP A 157 14.68 12.15 -15.65
N ASN A 158 13.96 12.22 -14.52
CA ASN A 158 14.43 11.71 -13.23
C ASN A 158 13.53 10.61 -12.65
N ILE A 159 14.11 9.70 -11.88
CA ILE A 159 13.38 8.82 -10.97
C ILE A 159 13.46 9.42 -9.57
N GLU A 160 12.31 9.52 -8.91
CA GLU A 160 12.13 10.12 -7.61
C GLU A 160 11.71 9.07 -6.58
N GLY A 161 12.21 9.22 -5.36
CA GLY A 161 11.82 8.46 -4.19
C GLY A 161 10.33 8.51 -3.89
N GLY A 162 9.75 7.40 -3.44
CA GLY A 162 8.34 7.35 -3.05
C GLY A 162 7.33 7.42 -4.19
N ARG A 163 7.79 7.68 -5.42
CA ARG A 163 6.95 7.59 -6.61
C ARG A 163 6.85 6.17 -7.11
N ALA A 164 5.76 5.95 -7.83
CA ALA A 164 5.55 4.72 -8.56
C ALA A 164 5.80 4.90 -10.05
N TYR A 165 6.28 3.81 -10.65
CA TYR A 165 6.72 3.72 -12.02
C TYR A 165 6.14 2.47 -12.67
N ILE A 166 5.89 2.57 -13.97
CA ILE A 166 5.53 1.45 -14.81
C ILE A 166 6.68 1.20 -15.76
N PHE A 167 7.41 0.11 -15.54
CA PHE A 167 8.47 -0.35 -16.42
C PHE A 167 7.89 -1.27 -17.48
N VAL A 168 8.05 -0.91 -18.76
CA VAL A 168 7.73 -1.78 -19.88
C VAL A 168 9.02 -2.46 -20.33
N MET A 169 9.15 -3.74 -20.00
CA MET A 169 10.36 -4.53 -20.18
C MET A 169 10.29 -5.35 -21.48
N ASN A 170 11.41 -5.42 -22.21
CA ASN A 170 11.58 -6.26 -23.39
C ASN A 170 11.91 -7.73 -23.04
N ASN A 171 12.36 -7.98 -21.82
CA ASN A 171 12.69 -9.31 -21.31
C ASN A 171 12.62 -9.33 -19.78
N ASP A 172 12.49 -10.52 -19.20
CA ASP A 172 12.68 -10.73 -17.76
C ASP A 172 14.07 -10.19 -17.33
N TYR A 173 14.13 -9.55 -16.17
CA TYR A 173 15.37 -9.00 -15.60
C TYR A 173 15.29 -8.98 -14.08
N THR A 174 16.39 -9.28 -13.38
CA THR A 174 16.49 -9.14 -11.92
C THR A 174 17.40 -7.96 -11.62
N LEU A 175 16.83 -6.86 -11.16
CA LEU A 175 17.58 -5.68 -10.70
C LEU A 175 18.02 -5.93 -9.27
N LYS A 176 19.33 -6.00 -9.03
CA LYS A 176 19.83 -6.01 -7.65
C LYS A 176 19.85 -4.59 -7.15
N LEU A 177 19.28 -4.36 -5.96
CA LEU A 177 19.30 -3.03 -5.36
C LEU A 177 20.73 -2.60 -5.03
N SER A 178 21.64 -3.54 -4.74
CA SER A 178 23.07 -3.26 -4.63
C SER A 178 23.68 -2.58 -5.87
N ASP A 179 23.16 -2.86 -7.07
CA ASP A 179 23.66 -2.27 -8.32
C ASP A 179 23.19 -0.82 -8.48
N VAL A 180 22.11 -0.45 -7.79
CA VAL A 180 21.63 0.93 -7.65
C VAL A 180 22.33 1.61 -6.46
N GLU A 181 22.58 0.86 -5.39
CA GLU A 181 23.22 1.33 -4.16
C GLU A 181 24.64 1.81 -4.36
N ASP A 182 25.45 1.27 -5.29
CA ASP A 182 26.77 1.85 -5.55
C ASP A 182 26.67 3.32 -6.04
N THR A 183 25.62 3.64 -6.80
CA THR A 183 25.28 5.03 -7.17
C THR A 183 24.75 5.80 -5.95
N LEU A 184 23.83 5.21 -5.18
CA LEU A 184 23.17 5.86 -4.04
C LEU A 184 24.11 6.09 -2.85
N GLN A 185 24.99 5.15 -2.55
CA GLN A 185 25.97 5.23 -1.48
C GLN A 185 27.01 6.31 -1.76
N THR A 186 27.37 6.50 -3.03
CA THR A 186 28.20 7.64 -3.46
C THR A 186 27.49 8.97 -3.19
N LEU A 187 26.16 9.03 -3.30
CA LEU A 187 25.36 10.21 -2.96
C LEU A 187 25.22 10.39 -1.44
N MET A 188 24.97 9.30 -0.70
CA MET A 188 24.80 9.29 0.76
C MET A 188 26.05 9.70 1.54
N GLU A 189 27.26 9.38 1.06
CA GLU A 189 28.50 9.79 1.72
C GLU A 189 28.74 11.32 1.66
N THR A 190 28.04 12.03 0.77
CA THR A 190 28.21 13.47 0.57
C THR A 190 27.28 14.32 1.44
N GLU A 191 26.19 13.74 1.96
CA GLU A 191 25.10 14.47 2.60
C GLU A 191 24.94 14.01 4.06
N THR A 192 25.71 14.61 4.99
CA THR A 192 25.38 14.59 6.43
C THR A 192 24.22 15.54 6.78
N SER A 193 23.55 16.07 5.76
CA SER A 193 22.35 16.91 5.84
C SER A 193 21.21 16.15 6.50
N LEU A 194 20.47 16.84 7.37
CA LEU A 194 19.15 16.39 7.80
C LEU A 194 18.32 16.08 6.55
N ARG A 195 17.85 14.83 6.43
CA ARG A 195 17.01 14.40 5.31
C ARG A 195 15.69 15.15 5.40
N GLU A 196 15.37 15.93 4.36
CA GLU A 196 14.03 16.50 4.23
C GLU A 196 13.03 15.37 3.90
N PRO A 197 11.82 15.39 4.47
CA PRO A 197 10.79 14.40 4.19
C PRO A 197 10.41 14.43 2.71
N THR A 198 10.20 13.26 2.10
CA THR A 198 9.70 13.18 0.71
C THR A 198 8.27 13.71 0.69
N THR A 199 8.01 14.66 -0.22
CA THR A 199 6.67 15.20 -0.44
C THR A 199 6.20 14.83 -1.83
N ILE A 200 5.14 14.03 -1.92
CA ILE A 200 4.54 13.61 -3.19
C ILE A 200 3.25 14.40 -3.41
N LYS A 201 3.21 15.23 -4.45
CA LYS A 201 2.01 15.98 -4.83
C LYS A 201 1.00 15.06 -5.50
N VAL A 202 -0.25 15.14 -5.07
CA VAL A 202 -1.36 14.37 -5.62
C VAL A 202 -2.53 15.28 -5.99
N LYS A 203 -3.29 14.87 -7.01
CA LYS A 203 -4.42 15.62 -7.56
C LYS A 203 -5.76 14.97 -7.27
N GLU A 204 -6.83 15.74 -7.29
CA GLU A 204 -8.19 15.18 -7.34
C GLU A 204 -8.30 14.15 -8.48
N GLY A 205 -8.83 12.97 -8.17
CA GLY A 205 -8.92 11.84 -9.09
C GLY A 205 -7.85 10.77 -8.90
N TRP A 206 -7.55 10.02 -9.97
CA TRP A 206 -6.59 8.91 -9.94
C TRP A 206 -5.14 9.39 -9.94
N ASN A 207 -4.33 8.85 -9.03
CA ASN A 207 -2.90 9.07 -8.94
C ASN A 207 -2.18 7.73 -8.82
N LEU A 208 -0.94 7.67 -9.33
CA LEU A 208 -0.05 6.51 -9.17
C LEU A 208 1.01 6.86 -8.12
N ILE A 209 0.98 6.18 -6.98
CA ILE A 209 1.88 6.44 -5.85
C ILE A 209 2.70 5.21 -5.49
N GLY A 210 3.88 5.45 -4.94
CA GLY A 210 4.73 4.44 -4.32
C GLY A 210 4.81 4.64 -2.81
N THR A 211 5.78 3.98 -2.19
CA THR A 211 6.12 4.16 -0.78
C THR A 211 7.58 4.60 -0.64
N ALA A 212 7.83 5.73 0.00
CA ALA A 212 9.17 6.21 0.36
C ALA A 212 9.66 5.58 1.69
N ALA A 213 9.46 4.27 1.85
CA ALA A 213 9.77 3.56 3.07
C ALA A 213 10.52 2.26 2.76
N ASN A 214 11.46 1.90 3.63
CA ASN A 214 12.26 0.68 3.52
C ASN A 214 11.57 -0.55 4.12
N SER A 215 10.48 -0.35 4.86
CA SER A 215 9.69 -1.40 5.49
C SER A 215 8.21 -1.18 5.24
N GLU A 216 7.41 -2.23 5.46
CA GLU A 216 5.96 -2.15 5.35
C GLU A 216 5.38 -1.17 6.38
N HIS A 217 4.46 -0.32 5.95
CA HIS A 217 3.78 0.65 6.83
C HIS A 217 2.26 0.54 6.70
N PRO A 218 1.49 0.62 7.80
CA PRO A 218 0.04 0.75 7.72
C PRO A 218 -0.33 1.92 6.82
N HIS A 219 -1.28 1.71 5.90
CA HIS A 219 -1.65 2.76 4.94
C HIS A 219 -2.20 4.02 5.64
N GLU A 220 -2.87 3.88 6.79
CA GLU A 220 -3.36 5.02 7.60
C GLU A 220 -2.21 5.89 8.13
N GLU A 221 -1.09 5.25 8.50
CA GLU A 221 0.10 5.95 8.98
C GLU A 221 0.85 6.61 7.83
N TYR A 222 1.02 5.92 6.70
CA TYR A 222 1.74 6.48 5.55
C TYR A 222 0.95 7.60 4.84
N LEU A 223 -0.37 7.47 4.74
CA LEU A 223 -1.26 8.41 4.04
C LEU A 223 -1.94 9.42 5.00
N TRP A 224 -1.41 9.59 6.22
CA TRP A 224 -2.00 10.42 7.26
C TRP A 224 -2.28 11.87 6.83
N SER A 225 -1.42 12.44 5.97
CA SER A 225 -1.53 13.83 5.51
C SER A 225 -2.69 14.07 4.53
N ILE A 226 -3.24 13.00 3.96
CA ILE A 226 -4.43 13.00 3.08
C ILE A 226 -5.57 12.16 3.67
N ALA A 227 -5.57 11.93 4.99
CA ALA A 227 -6.57 11.11 5.66
C ALA A 227 -7.97 11.68 5.46
N GLY A 228 -8.88 10.87 4.91
CA GLY A 228 -10.24 11.28 4.57
C GLY A 228 -10.43 11.85 3.16
N ASP A 229 -9.34 12.12 2.44
CA ASP A 229 -9.36 12.66 1.08
C ASP A 229 -9.14 11.61 -0.01
N TYR A 230 -9.09 10.31 0.34
CA TYR A 230 -9.04 9.20 -0.62
C TYR A 230 -10.18 8.18 -0.39
N GLU A 231 -10.79 7.72 -1.49
CA GLU A 231 -11.96 6.81 -1.45
C GLU A 231 -11.63 5.37 -1.87
N SER A 232 -10.54 5.19 -2.63
CA SER A 232 -10.21 3.88 -3.18
C SER A 232 -8.72 3.76 -3.42
N MET A 233 -8.20 2.57 -3.15
CA MET A 233 -6.83 2.21 -3.46
C MET A 233 -6.80 0.86 -4.18
N TRP A 234 -5.91 0.73 -5.16
CA TRP A 234 -5.74 -0.47 -5.97
C TRP A 234 -4.26 -0.76 -6.13
N MET A 235 -3.90 -2.02 -6.29
CA MET A 235 -2.54 -2.45 -6.60
C MET A 235 -2.56 -3.36 -7.82
N PHE A 236 -1.48 -3.37 -8.60
CA PHE A 236 -1.33 -4.36 -9.65
C PHE A 236 -0.79 -5.66 -9.07
N THR A 237 -1.44 -6.78 -9.37
CA THR A 237 -0.97 -8.12 -8.97
C THR A 237 -0.53 -8.92 -10.19
N THR A 238 0.74 -9.31 -10.21
CA THR A 238 1.31 -10.15 -11.28
C THR A 238 0.69 -11.55 -11.29
N THR A 239 0.26 -12.07 -10.13
CA THR A 239 -0.41 -13.37 -10.00
C THR A 239 -1.73 -13.43 -10.77
N GLN A 240 -2.50 -12.34 -10.80
CA GLN A 240 -3.80 -12.28 -11.48
C GLN A 240 -3.74 -11.51 -12.80
N GLY A 241 -2.63 -10.82 -13.09
CA GLY A 241 -2.44 -10.02 -14.29
C GLY A 241 -3.37 -8.80 -14.37
N GLY A 242 -3.72 -8.21 -13.22
CA GLY A 242 -4.73 -7.15 -13.15
C GLY A 242 -4.63 -6.27 -11.91
N LEU A 243 -5.49 -5.25 -11.87
CA LEU A 243 -5.65 -4.38 -10.69
C LEU A 243 -6.57 -5.07 -9.68
N GLU A 244 -6.11 -5.12 -8.44
CA GLU A 244 -6.85 -5.60 -7.27
C GLU A 244 -7.18 -4.42 -6.36
N LYS A 245 -8.45 -4.32 -5.95
CA LYS A 245 -8.89 -3.28 -5.01
C LYS A 245 -8.44 -3.65 -3.61
N ILE A 246 -7.80 -2.70 -2.93
CA ILE A 246 -7.43 -2.84 -1.52
C ILE A 246 -8.65 -2.52 -0.66
N ASP A 247 -8.92 -3.38 0.32
CA ASP A 247 -9.98 -3.18 1.29
C ASP A 247 -9.49 -2.26 2.42
N LEU A 248 -9.87 -0.99 2.33
CA LEU A 248 -9.48 0.06 3.28
C LEU A 248 -10.21 -0.06 4.63
N THR A 249 -11.14 -1.00 4.82
CA THR A 249 -11.77 -1.24 6.14
C THR A 249 -10.95 -2.17 7.03
N HIS A 250 -9.85 -2.71 6.52
CA HIS A 250 -8.96 -3.61 7.23
C HIS A 250 -7.55 -3.04 7.26
N ASP A 251 -6.76 -3.50 8.23
CA ASP A 251 -5.34 -3.18 8.31
C ASP A 251 -4.62 -3.70 7.06
N TYR A 252 -4.30 -2.77 6.16
CA TYR A 252 -3.47 -3.03 4.99
C TYR A 252 -2.16 -2.28 5.13
N ASN A 253 -1.05 -3.01 5.02
CA ASN A 253 0.27 -2.43 4.97
C ASN A 253 0.67 -2.14 3.52
N LEU A 254 1.10 -0.91 3.26
CA LEU A 254 1.78 -0.58 2.02
C LEU A 254 3.16 -1.23 2.05
N VAL A 255 3.49 -1.92 0.97
CA VAL A 255 4.72 -2.69 0.84
C VAL A 255 5.70 -1.88 0.00
N PRO A 256 6.93 -1.66 0.49
CA PRO A 256 8.03 -1.15 -0.32
C PRO A 256 8.12 -1.87 -1.65
N THR A 257 8.54 -1.15 -2.69
CA THR A 257 8.64 -1.64 -4.08
C THR A 257 7.34 -1.87 -4.84
N ARG A 258 6.18 -1.65 -4.23
CA ARG A 258 4.90 -1.75 -4.94
C ARG A 258 4.36 -0.38 -5.34
N ALA A 259 3.69 -0.34 -6.48
CA ALA A 259 2.93 0.82 -6.92
C ALA A 259 1.44 0.64 -6.64
N TYR A 260 0.80 1.76 -6.31
CA TYR A 260 -0.60 1.83 -5.92
C TYR A 260 -1.32 2.91 -6.74
N TRP A 261 -2.51 2.58 -7.23
CA TRP A 261 -3.45 3.55 -7.74
C TRP A 261 -4.35 4.02 -6.61
N ILE A 262 -4.36 5.32 -6.35
CA ILE A 262 -5.20 5.95 -5.32
C ILE A 262 -6.15 6.94 -5.98
N TYR A 263 -7.43 6.91 -5.60
CA TYR A 263 -8.43 7.88 -6.03
C TYR A 263 -8.69 8.89 -4.91
N LEU A 264 -8.33 10.15 -5.14
CA LEU A 264 -8.55 11.26 -4.21
C LEU A 264 -9.77 12.09 -4.56
N THR A 265 -10.39 12.69 -3.54
CA THR A 265 -11.53 13.62 -3.64
C THR A 265 -11.12 15.08 -3.62
N ALA A 266 -9.85 15.36 -3.34
CA ALA A 266 -9.24 16.69 -3.38
C ALA A 266 -7.75 16.60 -3.74
N ASP A 267 -7.17 17.72 -4.19
CA ASP A 267 -5.72 17.87 -4.29
C ASP A 267 -5.08 17.77 -2.89
N GLY A 268 -3.84 17.24 -2.82
CA GLY A 268 -3.13 17.06 -1.55
C GLY A 268 -1.64 16.79 -1.72
N GLU A 269 -0.97 16.54 -0.60
CA GLU A 269 0.45 16.17 -0.55
C GLU A 269 0.65 15.02 0.45
N ILE A 270 1.34 13.95 0.03
CA ILE A 270 1.76 12.86 0.90
C ILE A 270 3.12 13.23 1.48
N THR A 271 3.22 13.32 2.80
CA THR A 271 4.47 13.61 3.51
C THR A 271 4.85 12.41 4.38
N SER A 272 5.96 11.76 4.03
CA SER A 272 6.54 10.60 4.71
C SER A 272 7.90 10.93 5.32
#